data_AF-A0A7S2MRA8-F1
#
_entry.id   AF-A0A7S2MRA8-F1
#
_cell.length_a   1.000
_cell.length_b   1.000
_cell.length_c   1.000
_cell.angle_alpha   90.00
_cell.angle_beta   90.00
_cell.angle_gamma   90.00
#
_symmetry.space_group_name_H-M   'P 1'
#
loop_
_entity.id
_entity.type
_entity.pdbx_description
1 polymer ?
#
loop_
_entity_poly.entity_id
_entity_poly.type
_entity_poly.pdbx_seq_one_letter_code
_entity_poly.pdbx_strand_id
1 'polypeptide(L)'
;KRPAPARASALEEELPDQITEEEIQRRLDQADDVHIETLNEGSLKRMVMQLERKIKVNQENRIKFCDDPDKFLKSEVDLDEEVKKLTILATHPELYSEF
;
A
#
# COMPACT_ATOMS: atom_id res chain seq x y z
N LYS A 1 -50.59 -17.23 29.01
CA LYS A 1 -49.16 -17.50 28.70
C LYS A 1 -48.88 -17.14 27.25
N ARG A 2 -48.30 -15.96 26.98
CA ARG A 2 -47.36 -15.75 25.87
C ARG A 2 -46.35 -14.69 26.36
N PRO A 3 -45.06 -15.02 26.51
CA PRO A 3 -44.05 -14.02 26.82
C PRO A 3 -43.72 -13.24 25.55
N ALA A 4 -43.73 -11.91 25.65
CA ALA A 4 -43.33 -10.98 24.59
C ALA A 4 -41.79 -10.92 24.48
N PRO A 5 -41.23 -10.47 23.34
CA PRO A 5 -39.96 -10.95 22.82
C PRO A 5 -38.76 -10.25 23.46
N ALA A 6 -38.09 -10.92 24.39
CA ALA A 6 -36.83 -10.48 24.99
C ALA A 6 -35.62 -10.49 24.02
N ARG A 7 -35.84 -10.69 22.72
CA ARG A 7 -34.78 -10.95 21.73
C ARG A 7 -34.51 -9.81 20.75
N ALA A 8 -35.37 -8.79 20.69
CA ALA A 8 -35.12 -7.61 19.86
C ALA A 8 -34.26 -6.55 20.59
N SER A 9 -34.41 -6.44 21.91
CA SER A 9 -33.71 -5.45 22.75
C SER A 9 -32.22 -5.70 22.95
N ALA A 10 -31.75 -6.95 22.78
CA ALA A 10 -30.37 -7.33 23.05
C ALA A 10 -29.41 -7.06 21.88
N LEU A 11 -29.93 -6.63 20.72
CA LEU A 11 -29.12 -6.34 19.52
C LEU A 11 -28.94 -4.83 19.28
N GLU A 12 -29.59 -3.98 20.06
CA GLU A 12 -29.43 -2.51 20.04
C GLU A 12 -28.34 -2.01 21.02
N GLU A 13 -27.81 -2.86 21.89
CA GLU A 13 -26.83 -2.47 22.92
C GLU A 13 -25.35 -2.46 22.47
N GLU A 14 -25.04 -2.87 21.23
CA GLU A 14 -23.65 -2.92 20.74
C GLU A 14 -23.43 -2.10 19.46
N LEU A 15 -23.99 -0.90 19.39
CA LEU A 15 -23.52 0.11 18.45
C LEU A 15 -23.02 1.32 19.24
N PRO A 16 -21.71 1.64 19.22
CA PRO A 16 -21.21 2.81 19.92
C PRO A 16 -21.74 4.07 19.21
N ASP A 17 -22.80 4.66 19.77
CA ASP A 17 -23.52 5.80 19.18
C ASP A 17 -22.74 7.11 19.17
N GLN A 18 -21.58 7.18 19.79
CA GLN A 18 -20.81 8.43 19.88
C GLN A 18 -19.33 8.12 19.72
N ILE A 19 -18.81 8.30 18.51
CA ILE A 19 -17.37 8.53 18.34
C ILE A 19 -17.10 9.84 19.10
N THR A 20 -16.42 9.75 20.25
CA THR A 20 -16.12 10.92 21.09
C THR A 20 -15.23 11.89 20.32
N GLU A 21 -15.38 13.19 20.60
CA GLU A 21 -14.57 14.24 19.95
C GLU A 21 -13.05 13.97 20.14
N GLU A 22 -12.68 13.37 21.27
CA GLU A 22 -11.33 12.89 21.57
C GLU A 22 -10.87 11.72 20.67
N GLU A 23 -11.76 10.77 20.33
CA GLU A 23 -11.48 9.68 19.39
C GLU A 23 -11.30 10.21 17.97
N ILE A 24 -12.12 11.20 17.58
CA ILE A 24 -11.99 11.90 16.30
C ILE A 24 -10.64 12.60 16.23
N GLN A 25 -10.29 13.38 17.26
CA GLN A 25 -9.03 14.10 17.31
C GLN A 25 -7.82 13.15 17.25
N ARG A 26 -7.85 12.05 18.01
CA ARG A 26 -6.77 11.05 17.98
C ARG A 26 -6.59 10.42 16.60
N ARG A 27 -7.68 10.18 15.87
CA ARG A 27 -7.60 9.65 14.49
C ARG A 27 -7.09 10.69 13.49
N LEU A 28 -7.41 11.96 13.68
CA LEU A 28 -6.88 13.05 12.86
C LEU A 28 -5.38 13.23 13.10
N ASP A 29 -4.94 13.26 14.37
CA ASP A 29 -3.51 13.36 14.71
C ASP A 29 -2.72 12.16 14.15
N GLN A 30 -3.29 10.96 14.21
CA GLN A 30 -2.69 9.75 13.64
C GLN A 30 -2.66 9.76 12.10
N ALA A 31 -3.60 10.45 11.46
CA ALA A 31 -3.64 10.63 10.00
C ALA A 31 -2.66 11.71 9.53
N ASP A 32 -2.44 12.77 10.31
CA ASP A 32 -1.48 13.83 10.00
C ASP A 32 -0.01 13.35 10.09
N ASP A 33 0.27 12.35 10.92
CA ASP A 33 1.57 11.64 10.95
C ASP A 33 1.82 10.77 9.71
N VAL A 34 0.81 10.54 8.86
CA VAL A 34 1.00 9.89 7.56
C VAL A 34 1.61 10.90 6.61
N HIS A 35 2.94 10.98 6.65
CA HIS A 35 3.70 11.76 5.68
C HIS A 35 3.49 11.16 4.27
N ILE A 36 2.56 11.73 3.51
CA ILE A 36 2.44 11.48 2.08
C ILE A 36 3.64 12.17 1.43
N GLU A 37 4.73 11.42 1.18
CA GLU A 37 5.83 11.92 0.36
C GLU A 37 5.24 12.34 -1.00
N THR A 38 5.13 13.64 -1.21
CA THR A 38 4.75 14.19 -2.51
C THR A 38 5.81 13.79 -3.53
N LEU A 39 5.42 13.03 -4.55
CA LEU A 39 6.30 12.62 -5.63
C LEU A 39 6.89 13.88 -6.28
N ASN A 40 8.21 13.97 -6.28
CA ASN A 40 8.99 15.03 -6.94
C ASN A 40 10.01 14.42 -7.90
N GLU A 41 10.59 15.22 -8.79
CA GLU A 41 11.59 14.81 -9.78
C GLU A 41 12.73 13.97 -9.18
N GLY A 42 13.28 14.40 -8.04
CA GLY A 42 14.37 13.69 -7.37
C GLY A 42 13.97 12.31 -6.83
N SER A 43 12.78 12.21 -6.22
CA SER A 43 12.21 10.94 -5.76
C SER A 43 11.87 10.01 -6.90
N LEU A 44 11.38 10.55 -8.03
CA LEU A 44 11.06 9.80 -9.23
C LEU A 44 12.32 9.21 -9.87
N LYS A 45 13.39 10.00 -10.00
CA LYS A 45 14.70 9.51 -10.45
C LYS A 45 15.22 8.37 -9.57
N ARG A 46 15.09 8.49 -8.24
CA ARG A 46 15.46 7.41 -7.31
C ARG A 46 14.60 6.15 -7.52
N MET A 47 13.30 6.30 -7.72
CA MET A 47 12.37 5.19 -7.95
C MET A 47 12.71 4.44 -9.24
N VAL A 48 12.98 5.17 -10.33
CA VAL A 48 13.41 4.55 -11.60
C VAL A 48 14.76 3.85 -11.47
N MET A 49 15.75 4.47 -10.80
CA MET A 49 17.05 3.82 -10.55
C MET A 49 16.92 2.53 -9.71
N GLN A 50 15.97 2.48 -8.77
CA GLN A 50 15.67 1.28 -8.00
C GLN A 50 15.03 0.20 -8.87
N LEU A 51 14.05 0.57 -9.69
CA LEU A 51 13.43 -0.34 -10.64
C LEU A 51 14.48 -0.96 -11.58
N GLU A 52 15.33 -0.15 -12.22
CA GLU A 52 16.39 -0.63 -13.12
C GLU A 52 17.31 -1.64 -12.44
N ARG A 53 17.68 -1.38 -11.18
CA ARG A 53 18.50 -2.31 -10.39
C ARG A 53 17.77 -3.63 -10.14
N LYS A 54 16.48 -3.60 -9.80
CA LYS A 54 15.67 -4.80 -9.56
C LYS A 54 15.47 -5.60 -10.85
N ILE A 55 15.24 -4.93 -11.99
CA ILE A 55 15.16 -5.57 -13.31
C ILE A 55 16.44 -6.33 -13.59
N LYS A 56 17.61 -5.68 -13.43
CA LYS A 56 18.90 -6.31 -13.68
C LYS A 56 19.13 -7.55 -12.81
N VAL A 57 18.85 -7.46 -11.51
CA VAL A 57 19.01 -8.59 -10.58
C VAL A 57 18.07 -9.75 -10.95
N ASN A 58 16.80 -9.45 -11.24
CA ASN A 58 15.83 -10.46 -11.65
C ASN A 58 16.26 -11.16 -12.95
N GLN A 59 16.66 -10.38 -13.97
CA GLN A 59 17.11 -10.90 -15.25
C GLN A 59 18.36 -11.79 -15.09
N GLU A 60 19.35 -11.34 -14.32
CA GLU A 60 20.53 -12.14 -14.02
C GLU A 60 20.19 -13.46 -13.33
N ASN A 61 19.26 -13.45 -12.37
CA ASN A 61 18.84 -14.65 -11.66
C ASN A 61 18.06 -15.60 -12.57
N ARG A 62 17.18 -15.10 -13.44
CA ARG A 62 16.47 -15.92 -14.45
C ARG A 62 17.41 -16.58 -15.45
N ILE A 63 18.49 -15.88 -15.82
CA ILE A 63 19.53 -16.45 -16.69
C ILE A 63 20.35 -17.51 -15.94
N LYS A 64 20.73 -17.25 -14.67
CA LYS A 64 21.54 -18.16 -13.85
C LYS A 64 20.79 -19.42 -13.40
N PHE A 65 19.48 -19.30 -13.13
CA PHE A 65 18.64 -20.35 -12.54
C PHE A 65 17.42 -20.65 -13.41
N CYS A 66 17.61 -20.73 -14.74
CA CYS A 66 16.53 -20.89 -15.71
C CYS A 66 15.62 -22.09 -15.46
N ASP A 67 16.18 -23.18 -14.93
CA ASP A 67 15.47 -24.44 -14.67
C ASP A 67 14.95 -24.55 -13.23
N ASP A 68 15.22 -23.54 -12.39
CA ASP A 68 14.94 -23.57 -10.96
C ASP A 68 14.23 -22.27 -10.52
N PRO A 69 12.91 -22.18 -10.78
CA PRO A 69 12.14 -20.95 -10.57
C PRO A 69 12.11 -20.47 -9.11
N ASP A 70 12.24 -21.39 -8.16
CA ASP A 70 12.24 -21.07 -6.74
C ASP A 70 13.44 -20.18 -6.35
N LYS A 71 14.55 -20.27 -7.08
CA LYS A 71 15.77 -19.49 -6.81
C LYS A 71 15.67 -18.02 -7.21
N PHE A 72 14.80 -17.66 -8.17
CA PHE A 72 14.60 -16.27 -8.57
C PHE A 72 13.26 -15.67 -8.13
N LEU A 73 12.39 -16.47 -7.51
CA LEU A 73 11.08 -16.04 -7.01
C LEU A 73 11.18 -14.79 -6.12
N LYS A 74 12.16 -14.75 -5.20
CA LYS A 74 12.34 -13.57 -4.33
C LYS A 74 12.68 -12.31 -5.12
N SER A 75 13.56 -12.41 -6.13
CA SER A 75 13.85 -11.27 -7.01
C SER A 75 12.69 -10.90 -7.94
N GLU A 76 11.80 -11.84 -8.27
CA GLU A 76 10.57 -11.57 -9.02
C GLU A 76 9.57 -10.76 -8.18
N VAL A 77 9.32 -11.18 -6.93
CA VAL A 77 8.44 -10.46 -6.00
C VAL A 77 8.97 -9.06 -5.71
N ASP A 78 10.27 -8.94 -5.44
CA ASP A 78 10.90 -7.64 -5.22
C ASP A 78 10.79 -6.71 -6.45
N LEU A 79 10.83 -7.25 -7.67
CA LEU A 79 10.66 -6.47 -8.89
C LEU A 79 9.19 -6.04 -9.07
N ASP A 80 8.24 -6.94 -8.84
CA ASP A 80 6.80 -6.66 -8.90
C ASP A 80 6.39 -5.56 -7.91
N GLU A 81 6.91 -5.60 -6.68
CA GLU A 81 6.71 -4.53 -5.70
C GLU A 81 7.17 -3.16 -6.21
N GLU A 82 8.32 -3.12 -6.89
CA GLU A 82 8.89 -1.88 -7.43
C GLU A 82 8.13 -1.35 -8.65
N VAL A 83 7.62 -2.24 -9.50
CA VAL A 83 6.71 -1.88 -10.59
C VAL A 83 5.42 -1.30 -10.03
N LYS A 84 4.85 -1.90 -8.97
CA LYS A 84 3.63 -1.39 -8.32
C LYS A 84 3.82 0.00 -7.74
N LYS A 85 4.97 0.28 -7.10
CA LYS A 85 5.27 1.62 -6.57
C LYS A 85 5.26 2.70 -7.65
N LEU A 86 5.69 2.40 -8.88
CA LEU A 86 5.64 3.35 -10.00
C LEU A 86 4.22 3.73 -10.43
N THR A 87 3.19 3.01 -10.01
CA THR A 87 1.78 3.37 -10.31
C THR A 87 1.43 4.77 -9.79
N ILE A 88 2.11 5.25 -8.72
CA ILE A 88 1.92 6.61 -8.21
C ILE A 88 2.28 7.68 -9.24
N LEU A 89 3.17 7.39 -10.21
CA LEU A 89 3.47 8.34 -11.28
C LEU A 89 2.23 8.66 -12.14
N ALA A 90 1.27 7.75 -12.24
CA ALA A 90 0.02 7.99 -12.95
C ALA A 90 -0.83 9.10 -12.33
N THR A 91 -0.62 9.43 -11.05
CA THR A 91 -1.28 10.55 -10.38
C THR A 91 -0.54 11.88 -10.57
N HIS A 92 0.63 11.86 -11.22
CA HIS A 92 1.51 13.01 -11.46
C HIS A 92 1.93 13.15 -12.94
N PRO A 93 0.98 13.41 -13.88
CA PRO A 93 1.30 13.52 -15.31
C PRO A 93 2.31 14.61 -15.66
N GLU A 94 2.43 15.64 -14.82
CA GLU A 94 3.41 16.72 -14.95
C GLU A 94 4.86 16.23 -14.91
N LEU A 95 5.11 15.08 -14.29
CA LEU A 95 6.45 14.50 -14.18
C LEU A 95 6.80 13.60 -15.37
N TYR A 96 5.91 13.40 -16.34
CA TYR A 96 6.21 12.61 -17.54
C TYR A 96 7.24 13.26 -18.46
N SER A 97 7.35 14.59 -18.45
CA SER A 97 8.32 15.31 -19.29
C SER A 97 9.78 15.10 -18.87
N GLU A 98 10.01 14.47 -17.71
CA GLU A 98 11.33 14.12 -17.21
C GLU A 98 11.94 12.87 -17.89
N PHE A 99 11.18 12.22 -18.80
CA PHE A 99 11.57 11.00 -19.52
C PHE A 99 11.41 11.12 -21.04
#